data_AF-A0A0N4VHN4-F1
#
_entry.id   AF-A0A0N4VHN4-F1
#
_cell.length_a   1.000
_cell.length_b   1.000
_cell.length_c   1.000
_cell.angle_alpha   90.00
_cell.angle_beta   90.00
_cell.angle_gamma   90.00
#
_symmetry.space_group_name_H-M   'P 1'
#
loop_
_entity.id
_entity.type
_entity.pdbx_description
1 polymer ?
#
loop_
_entity_poly.entity_id
_entity_poly.type
_entity_poly.pdbx_seq_one_letter_code
_entity_poly.pdbx_strand_id
1 'polypeptide(L)'
;MSRSIDDSALLQQPIQTAAQGVASVVGYWQKSTSEVKNLLANECEIILECKFCRSFYRTIRDFLSHKRQYCRTLLVQPNLKASKAALEIVEQARAQIANENVAKGLLKFFMTFKQSFL
;
A
#
# COMPACT_ATOMS: atom_id res chain seq x y z
N MET A 1 -4.73 -7.89 -46.10
CA MET A 1 -3.73 -7.10 -45.36
C MET A 1 -4.46 -6.27 -44.31
N SER A 2 -4.59 -6.78 -43.09
CA SER A 2 -5.24 -6.09 -41.96
C SER A 2 -4.23 -5.13 -41.33
N ARG A 3 -4.45 -3.81 -41.45
CA ARG A 3 -3.72 -2.82 -40.66
C ARG A 3 -4.19 -2.96 -39.21
N SER A 4 -3.36 -3.51 -38.33
CA SER A 4 -3.50 -3.28 -36.89
C SER A 4 -3.17 -1.81 -36.67
N ILE A 5 -4.21 -0.99 -36.56
CA ILE A 5 -4.06 0.35 -36.04
C ILE A 5 -3.72 0.14 -34.58
N ASP A 6 -2.43 0.24 -34.25
CA ASP A 6 -1.99 0.30 -32.87
C ASP A 6 -2.72 1.48 -32.24
N ASP A 7 -3.64 1.17 -31.33
CA ASP A 7 -4.47 2.14 -30.63
C ASP A 7 -3.55 3.01 -29.77
N SER A 8 -3.04 4.08 -30.38
CA SER A 8 -2.00 4.95 -29.84
C SER A 8 -2.49 5.67 -28.57
N ALA A 9 -3.81 5.66 -28.33
CA ALA A 9 -4.42 6.11 -27.08
C ALA A 9 -4.04 5.23 -25.87
N LEU A 10 -3.68 3.95 -26.09
CA LEU A 10 -3.25 3.04 -25.04
C LEU A 10 -1.78 3.22 -24.61
N LEU A 11 -0.97 3.94 -25.40
CA LEU A 11 0.46 4.15 -25.15
C LEU A 11 0.78 5.50 -24.47
N GLN A 12 -0.19 6.41 -24.39
CA GLN A 12 0.04 7.69 -23.72
C GLN A 12 -0.21 7.54 -22.22
N GLN A 13 0.87 7.56 -21.43
CA GLN A 13 0.75 7.78 -20.00
C GLN A 13 0.03 9.13 -19.80
N PRO A 14 -1.00 9.20 -18.94
CA PRO A 14 -1.70 10.44 -18.67
C PRO A 14 -0.69 11.50 -18.26
N ILE A 15 -0.62 12.60 -19.04
CA ILE A 15 0.20 13.75 -18.70
C ILE A 15 -0.26 14.22 -17.33
N GLN A 16 0.64 14.27 -16.35
CA GLN A 16 0.36 14.81 -15.03
C GLN A 16 0.07 16.32 -15.15
N THR A 17 -1.18 16.64 -15.45
CA THR A 17 -1.67 18.01 -15.64
C THR A 17 -2.03 18.66 -14.29
N ALA A 18 -2.23 17.86 -13.24
CA ALA A 18 -2.67 18.35 -11.93
C ALA A 18 -1.52 18.41 -10.91
N ALA A 19 -0.68 19.45 -11.00
CA ALA A 19 0.20 19.86 -9.90
C ALA A 19 -0.55 20.60 -8.77
N GLN A 20 -1.89 20.59 -8.76
CA GLN A 20 -2.71 21.31 -7.79
C GLN A 20 -3.87 20.43 -7.30
N GLY A 21 -3.91 20.17 -5.99
CA GLY A 21 -4.90 19.30 -5.34
C GLY A 21 -6.23 20.01 -5.01
N VAL A 22 -7.07 19.36 -4.22
CA VAL A 22 -8.41 19.84 -3.85
C VAL A 22 -8.39 21.27 -3.27
N ALA A 23 -7.38 21.61 -2.46
CA ALA A 23 -7.25 22.95 -1.87
C ALA A 23 -7.13 24.07 -2.92
N SER A 24 -6.44 23.81 -4.04
CA SER A 24 -6.30 24.79 -5.12
C SER A 24 -7.62 24.99 -5.87
N VAL A 25 -8.38 23.91 -6.10
CA VAL A 25 -9.72 23.98 -6.71
C VAL A 25 -10.66 24.79 -5.84
N VAL A 26 -10.65 24.56 -4.52
CA VAL A 26 -11.46 25.34 -3.57
C VAL A 26 -11.04 26.82 -3.56
N GLY A 27 -9.73 27.11 -3.53
CA GLY A 27 -9.24 28.48 -3.57
C GLY A 27 -9.60 29.21 -4.86
N TYR A 28 -9.55 28.52 -6.00
CA TYR A 28 -9.99 29.06 -7.30
C TYR A 28 -11.49 29.34 -7.31
N TRP A 29 -12.30 28.40 -6.83
CA TRP A 29 -13.75 28.57 -6.70
C TRP A 29 -14.11 29.78 -5.83
N GLN A 30 -13.44 29.98 -4.70
CA GLN A 30 -13.74 31.10 -3.80
C GLN A 30 -13.49 32.46 -4.48
N LYS A 31 -12.39 32.56 -5.24
CA LYS A 31 -11.93 33.80 -5.90
C LYS A 31 -12.55 34.05 -7.27
N SER A 32 -13.33 33.12 -7.82
CA SER A 32 -13.90 33.24 -9.17
C SER A 32 -15.11 34.17 -9.21
N THR A 33 -15.33 34.73 -10.41
CA THR A 33 -16.51 35.52 -10.76
C THR A 33 -17.78 34.67 -10.71
N SER A 34 -18.94 35.32 -10.68
CA SER A 34 -20.25 34.65 -10.72
C SER A 34 -20.44 33.80 -11.98
N GLU A 35 -19.97 34.28 -13.13
CA GLU A 35 -19.98 33.56 -14.40
C GLU A 35 -19.21 32.23 -14.31
N VAL A 36 -17.97 32.26 -13.83
CA VAL A 36 -17.13 31.06 -13.70
C VAL A 36 -17.73 30.07 -12.71
N LYS A 37 -18.30 30.55 -11.60
CA LYS A 37 -19.02 29.70 -10.63
C LYS A 37 -20.23 29.03 -11.27
N ASN A 38 -20.97 29.75 -12.11
CA ASN A 38 -22.14 29.23 -12.81
C ASN A 38 -21.74 28.10 -13.78
N LEU A 39 -20.69 28.31 -14.56
CA LEU A 39 -20.13 27.29 -15.46
C LEU A 39 -19.68 26.05 -14.68
N LEU A 40 -18.90 26.24 -13.63
CA LEU A 40 -18.37 25.14 -12.82
C LEU A 40 -19.47 24.38 -12.05
N ALA A 41 -20.58 25.02 -11.68
CA ALA A 41 -21.70 24.37 -10.98
C ALA A 41 -22.66 23.63 -11.91
N ASN A 42 -22.94 24.18 -13.09
CA ASN A 42 -24.03 23.69 -13.93
C ASN A 42 -23.55 22.89 -15.16
N GLU A 43 -22.30 23.11 -15.59
CA GLU A 43 -21.78 22.53 -16.83
C GLU A 43 -20.57 21.61 -16.61
N CYS A 44 -20.06 21.51 -15.38
CA CYS A 44 -18.87 20.72 -15.06
C CYS A 44 -19.18 19.60 -14.06
N GLU A 45 -18.57 18.43 -14.27
CA GLU A 45 -18.50 17.34 -13.30
C GLU A 45 -17.04 17.13 -12.86
N ILE A 46 -16.81 16.91 -11.56
CA ILE A 46 -15.46 16.69 -11.03
C ILE A 46 -15.13 15.20 -11.05
N ILE A 47 -14.04 14.84 -11.72
CA ILE A 47 -13.48 13.49 -11.69
C ILE A 47 -12.29 13.46 -10.72
N LEU A 48 -12.32 12.53 -9.78
CA LEU A 48 -11.25 12.31 -8.81
C LEU A 48 -10.30 11.23 -9.29
N GLU A 49 -9.03 11.57 -9.45
CA GLU A 49 -7.97 10.61 -9.76
C GLU A 49 -7.30 10.10 -8.48
N CYS A 50 -7.21 8.79 -8.32
CA CYS A 50 -6.39 8.21 -7.27
C CYS A 50 -4.89 8.33 -7.60
N LYS A 51 -4.14 9.10 -6.81
CA LYS A 51 -2.69 9.28 -6.98
C LYS A 51 -1.87 7.99 -6.95
N PHE A 52 -2.43 6.88 -6.47
CA PHE A 52 -1.71 5.62 -6.29
C PHE A 52 -1.92 4.64 -7.45
N CYS A 53 -3.17 4.36 -7.80
CA CYS A 53 -3.49 3.42 -8.89
C CYS A 53 -3.98 4.10 -10.17
N ARG A 54 -4.06 5.44 -10.19
CA ARG A 54 -4.49 6.26 -11.34
C ARG A 54 -5.91 5.97 -11.84
N SER A 55 -6.72 5.26 -11.04
CA SER A 55 -8.14 5.05 -11.32
C SER A 55 -8.93 6.34 -11.09
N PHE A 56 -9.94 6.57 -11.92
CA PHE A 56 -10.81 7.74 -11.90
C PHE A 56 -12.17 7.42 -11.27
N TYR A 57 -12.72 8.38 -10.53
CA TYR A 57 -14.00 8.25 -9.82
C TYR A 57 -14.84 9.50 -10.03
N ARG A 58 -16.11 9.33 -10.40
CA ARG A 58 -17.07 10.44 -10.59
C ARG A 58 -17.75 10.87 -9.30
N THR A 59 -17.76 9.99 -8.29
CA THR A 59 -18.33 10.30 -6.98
C THR A 59 -17.28 10.21 -5.88
N ILE A 60 -17.39 11.10 -4.89
CA ILE A 60 -16.55 11.07 -3.69
C ILE A 60 -16.74 9.76 -2.93
N ARG A 61 -17.97 9.22 -2.90
CA ARG A 61 -18.28 7.95 -2.23
C ARG A 61 -17.45 6.81 -2.82
N ASP A 62 -17.44 6.66 -4.14
CA ASP A 62 -16.72 5.57 -4.80
C ASP A 62 -15.21 5.72 -4.61
N PHE A 63 -14.72 6.96 -4.69
CA PHE A 63 -13.33 7.26 -4.38
C PHE A 63 -12.94 6.88 -2.94
N LEU A 64 -13.79 7.18 -1.95
CA LEU A 64 -13.54 6.84 -0.55
C LEU A 64 -13.62 5.33 -0.30
N SER A 65 -14.61 4.64 -0.86
CA SER A 65 -14.72 3.18 -0.81
C SER A 65 -13.47 2.54 -1.41
N HIS A 66 -13.05 3.01 -2.58
CA HIS A 66 -11.78 2.63 -3.20
C HIS A 66 -10.59 2.82 -2.25
N LYS A 67 -10.37 4.02 -1.70
CA LYS A 67 -9.24 4.29 -0.80
C LYS A 67 -9.28 3.46 0.49
N ARG A 68 -10.45 3.18 1.04
CA ARG A 68 -10.61 2.45 2.32
C ARG A 68 -10.49 0.94 2.15
N GLN A 69 -11.04 0.39 1.08
CA GLN A 69 -11.21 -1.06 0.94
C GLN A 69 -10.17 -1.70 0.02
N TYR A 70 -9.81 -1.01 -1.08
CA TYR A 70 -9.10 -1.64 -2.20
C TYR A 70 -7.73 -1.01 -2.48
N CYS A 71 -7.65 0.33 -2.49
CA CYS A 71 -6.45 1.09 -2.81
C CYS A 71 -5.55 1.29 -1.60
N ARG A 72 -5.00 0.18 -1.14
CA ARG A 72 -3.95 0.15 -0.12
C ARG A 72 -2.65 0.59 -0.79
N THR A 73 -1.95 1.55 -0.21
CA THR A 73 -0.56 1.82 -0.62
C THR A 73 0.47 1.32 0.39
N LEU A 74 0.18 0.42 1.33
CA LEU A 74 1.18 0.16 2.38
C LEU A 74 1.29 -1.27 2.98
N LEU A 75 0.86 -2.38 2.35
CA LEU A 75 1.28 -3.70 2.90
C LEU A 75 1.62 -4.86 1.93
N VAL A 76 1.39 -4.83 0.60
CA VAL A 76 1.70 -6.01 -0.24
C VAL A 76 1.93 -5.65 -1.73
N GLN A 77 2.97 -6.00 -2.51
CA GLN A 77 4.34 -6.55 -2.37
C GLN A 77 5.05 -6.60 -3.75
N PRO A 78 6.40 -6.53 -3.84
CA PRO A 78 7.17 -7.71 -4.28
C PRO A 78 7.98 -8.42 -3.17
N ASN A 79 7.89 -8.01 -1.90
CA ASN A 79 8.72 -8.47 -0.78
C ASN A 79 8.04 -9.45 0.23
N LEU A 80 6.85 -10.05 -0.03
CA LEU A 80 6.20 -11.02 0.92
C LEU A 80 7.02 -12.30 0.98
N LYS A 81 7.77 -12.59 -0.09
CA LYS A 81 8.69 -13.73 -0.11
C LYS A 81 9.84 -13.50 0.86
N ALA A 82 10.37 -12.29 0.96
CA ALA A 82 11.40 -11.97 1.95
C ALA A 82 10.83 -11.94 3.38
N SER A 83 9.60 -11.45 3.58
CA SER A 83 9.01 -11.42 4.92
C SER A 83 8.61 -12.80 5.45
N LYS A 84 8.11 -13.72 4.59
CA LYS A 84 7.86 -15.11 5.00
C LYS A 84 9.15 -15.85 5.30
N ALA A 85 10.16 -15.72 4.45
CA ALA A 85 11.47 -16.32 4.69
C ALA A 85 12.10 -15.80 5.99
N ALA A 86 12.01 -14.49 6.25
CA ALA A 86 12.49 -13.90 7.50
C ALA A 86 11.71 -14.37 8.73
N LEU A 87 10.38 -14.55 8.62
CA LEU A 87 9.55 -15.07 9.71
C LEU A 87 9.90 -16.53 10.03
N GLU A 88 10.06 -17.36 9.00
CA GLU A 88 10.46 -18.76 9.13
C GLU A 88 11.86 -18.89 9.76
N ILE A 89 12.81 -18.04 9.38
CA ILE A 89 14.15 -18.00 9.99
C ILE A 89 14.07 -17.63 11.49
N VAL A 90 13.22 -16.66 11.85
CA VAL A 90 13.06 -16.25 13.26
C VAL A 90 12.41 -17.35 14.10
N GLU A 91 11.43 -18.07 13.56
CA GLU A 91 10.79 -19.20 14.25
C GLU A 91 11.76 -20.38 14.42
N GLN A 92 12.54 -20.71 13.38
CA GLN A 92 13.57 -21.75 13.44
C GLN A 92 14.67 -21.42 14.46
N ALA A 93 15.16 -20.17 14.49
CA ALA A 93 16.15 -19.73 15.46
C ALA A 93 15.63 -19.81 16.90
N ARG A 94 14.36 -19.46 17.15
CA ARG A 94 13.72 -19.59 18.47
C ARG A 94 13.64 -21.05 18.94
N ALA A 95 13.31 -21.97 18.04
CA ALA A 95 13.23 -23.40 18.36
C ALA A 95 14.62 -23.99 18.71
N GLN A 96 15.68 -23.55 18.02
CA GLN A 96 17.05 -23.98 18.31
C GLN A 96 17.54 -23.48 19.68
N ILE A 97 17.31 -22.19 19.99
CA ILE A 97 17.69 -21.61 21.29
C ILE A 97 16.94 -22.31 22.45
N ALA A 98 15.67 -22.65 22.25
CA ALA A 98 14.89 -23.40 23.25
C ALA A 98 15.51 -24.79 23.52
N ASN A 99 15.86 -25.54 22.47
CA ASN A 99 16.50 -26.86 22.60
C ASN A 99 17.88 -26.78 23.26
N GLU A 100 18.68 -25.78 22.91
CA GLU A 100 20.01 -25.59 23.51
C GLU A 100 19.92 -25.27 25.01
N ASN A 101 18.94 -24.45 25.41
CA ASN A 101 18.71 -24.13 26.82
C ASN A 101 18.20 -25.33 27.62
N VAL A 102 17.35 -26.18 27.02
CA VAL A 102 16.92 -27.45 27.62
C VAL A 102 18.10 -28.40 27.81
N ALA A 103 18.97 -28.55 26.80
CA ALA A 103 20.16 -29.39 26.87
C ALA A 103 21.16 -28.89 27.93
N LYS A 104 21.39 -27.57 28.00
CA LYS A 104 22.22 -26.95 29.04
C LYS A 104 21.60 -27.14 30.43
N GLY A 105 20.28 -27.05 30.55
CA GLY A 105 19.55 -27.32 31.80
C GLY A 105 19.71 -28.76 32.28
N LEU A 106 19.60 -29.73 31.37
CA LEU A 106 19.80 -31.16 31.65
C LEU A 106 21.25 -31.49 32.02
N LEU A 107 22.23 -30.94 31.30
CA LEU A 107 23.65 -31.09 31.64
C LEU A 107 23.97 -30.47 33.00
N LYS A 108 23.44 -29.28 33.29
CA LYS A 108 23.59 -28.64 34.59
C LYS A 108 22.94 -29.47 35.69
N PHE A 109 21.74 -30.01 35.47
CA PHE A 109 21.08 -30.92 36.40
C PHE A 109 21.90 -32.19 36.65
N PHE A 110 22.40 -32.83 35.59
CA PHE A 110 23.24 -34.03 35.70
C PHE A 110 24.56 -33.76 36.43
N MET A 111 25.20 -32.61 36.18
CA MET A 111 26.43 -32.21 36.87
C MET A 111 26.18 -31.87 38.33
N THR A 112 25.10 -31.15 38.66
CA THR A 112 24.72 -30.87 40.05
C THR A 112 24.35 -32.16 40.80
N PHE A 113 23.67 -33.11 40.14
CA PHE A 113 23.30 -34.39 40.73
C PHE A 113 24.52 -35.29 40.98
N LYS A 114 25.50 -35.30 40.06
CA LYS A 114 26.77 -36.05 40.22
C LYS A 114 27.65 -35.51 41.37
N GLN A 115 27.56 -34.22 41.68
CA GLN A 115 28.30 -33.57 42.77
C GLN A 115 27.64 -33.74 44.14
N SER A 116 26.43 -34.29 44.19
CA SER A 116 25.69 -34.59 45.42
C SER A 116 25.77 -36.07 45.85
N PHE A 117 26.45 -36.92 45.06
CA PHE A 117 26.58 -38.37 45.27
C PHE A 117 28.05 -38.87 45.29
N LEU A 118 29.00 -37.95 45.48
CA LEU A 118 30.41 -38.19 45.83
C LEU A 118 30.75 -37.30 47.02
#